data_AF-A0A924ABK2-F1
#
_entry.id   AF-A0A924ABK2-F1
#
_cell.length_a   1.000
_cell.length_b   1.000
_cell.length_c   1.000
_cell.angle_alpha   90.00
_cell.angle_beta   90.00
_cell.angle_gamma   90.00
#
_symmetry.space_group_name_H-M   'P 1'
#
loop_
_entity.id
_entity.type
_entity.pdbx_description
1 polymer ?
#
loop_
_entity_poly.entity_id
_entity_poly.type
_entity_poly.pdbx_seq_one_letter_code
_entity_poly.pdbx_strand_id
1 'polypeptide(L)'
;HISIVLTSLIFALIHFKFTQILPIFMISIFLGYIYYLTGNLWYSITAHILNNGLVVALAYFGKGNVAIEKLMDDSYSPNFIIVSIALVLASVIFYDLYKKKVNYISPIVTSEEINIQDNE
;
A
#
# COMPACT_ATOMS: atom_id res chain seq x y z
N HIS A 1 -0.58 16.70 -0.04
CA HIS A 1 -1.62 15.90 0.66
C HIS A 1 -3.02 16.07 0.08
N ILE A 2 -3.53 17.29 -0.17
CA ILE A 2 -4.89 17.52 -0.74
C ILE A 2 -5.12 16.72 -2.04
N SER A 3 -4.17 16.71 -2.97
CA SER A 3 -4.29 15.97 -4.22
C SER A 3 -4.45 14.46 -4.01
N ILE A 4 -3.82 13.88 -2.99
CA ILE A 4 -3.92 12.45 -2.64
C ILE A 4 -5.34 12.15 -2.15
N VAL A 5 -5.87 12.99 -1.25
CA VAL A 5 -7.22 12.82 -0.71
C VAL A 5 -8.27 12.96 -1.81
N LEU A 6 -8.16 13.98 -2.64
CA LEU A 6 -9.12 14.24 -3.72
C LEU A 6 -9.12 13.12 -4.77
N THR A 7 -7.94 12.71 -5.24
CA THR A 7 -7.83 11.60 -6.20
C THR A 7 -8.35 10.29 -5.61
N SER A 8 -8.06 10.01 -4.33
CA SER A 8 -8.58 8.83 -3.64
C SER A 8 -10.10 8.85 -3.51
N LEU A 9 -10.69 10.02 -3.24
CA LEU A 9 -12.14 10.17 -3.13
C LEU A 9 -12.81 9.95 -4.48
N ILE A 10 -12.30 10.58 -5.54
CA ILE A 10 -12.81 10.39 -6.90
C ILE A 10 -12.69 8.91 -7.31
N PHE A 11 -11.52 8.29 -7.08
CA PHE A 11 -11.30 6.89 -7.39
C PHE A 11 -12.28 5.96 -6.65
N ALA A 12 -12.55 6.21 -5.37
CA ALA A 12 -13.53 5.44 -4.61
C ALA A 12 -14.96 5.59 -5.15
N LEU A 13 -15.35 6.80 -5.55
CA LEU A 13 -16.71 7.09 -6.03
C LEU A 13 -17.00 6.47 -7.40
N ILE A 14 -16.02 6.42 -8.31
CA ILE A 14 -16.19 5.82 -9.64
C ILE A 14 -16.31 4.28 -9.63
N HIS A 15 -16.12 3.63 -8.48
CA HIS A 15 -16.31 2.17 -8.35
C HIS A 15 -17.78 1.76 -8.14
N PHE A 16 -18.69 2.72 -7.93
CA PHE A 16 -20.15 2.51 -7.86
C PHE A 16 -20.66 1.46 -6.86
N LYS A 17 -19.82 0.96 -5.95
CA LYS A 17 -20.20 0.01 -4.89
C LYS A 17 -20.09 0.69 -3.54
N PHE A 18 -21.22 1.16 -3.00
CA PHE A 18 -21.28 1.93 -1.76
C PHE A 18 -20.59 1.24 -0.57
N THR A 19 -20.76 -0.07 -0.44
CA THR A 19 -20.11 -0.89 0.60
C THR A 19 -18.59 -0.96 0.46
N GLN A 20 -18.05 -0.58 -0.70
CA GLN A 20 -16.62 -0.59 -1.00
C GLN A 20 -16.00 0.81 -1.12
N ILE A 21 -16.79 1.90 -1.07
CA ILE A 21 -16.24 3.27 -1.17
C ILE A 21 -15.18 3.51 -0.09
N LEU A 22 -15.49 3.20 1.17
CA LEU A 22 -14.56 3.40 2.28
C LEU A 22 -13.26 2.57 2.15
N PRO A 23 -13.31 1.24 1.90
CA PRO A 23 -12.08 0.47 1.72
C PRO A 23 -11.27 0.89 0.48
N ILE A 24 -11.92 1.22 -0.64
CA ILE A 24 -11.23 1.68 -1.85
C ILE A 24 -10.55 3.03 -1.60
N PHE A 25 -11.21 3.93 -0.89
CA PHE A 25 -10.65 5.23 -0.50
C PHE A 25 -9.38 5.07 0.34
N MET A 26 -9.39 4.16 1.33
CA MET A 26 -8.26 3.90 2.21
C MET A 26 -7.06 3.31 1.45
N ILE A 27 -7.30 2.32 0.59
CA ILE A 27 -6.24 1.74 -0.26
C ILE A 27 -5.67 2.82 -1.19
N SER A 28 -6.51 3.67 -1.77
CA SER A 28 -6.09 4.73 -2.69
C SER A 28 -5.21 5.77 -2.00
N ILE A 29 -5.58 6.19 -0.79
CA ILE A 29 -4.76 7.10 0.02
C ILE A 29 -3.39 6.47 0.25
N PHE A 30 -3.38 5.21 0.65
CA PHE A 30 -2.17 4.49 0.97
C PHE A 30 -1.24 4.34 -0.25
N LEU A 31 -1.77 3.95 -1.42
CA LEU A 31 -1.01 3.91 -2.68
C LEU A 31 -0.47 5.29 -3.08
N GLY A 32 -1.25 6.36 -2.85
CA GLY A 32 -0.82 7.73 -3.09
C GLY A 32 0.32 8.16 -2.16
N TYR A 33 0.32 7.70 -0.90
CA TYR A 33 1.41 7.95 0.04
C TYR A 33 2.67 7.16 -0.30
N ILE A 34 2.56 5.90 -0.78
CA ILE A 34 3.72 5.16 -1.30
C ILE A 34 4.40 5.98 -2.39
N TYR A 35 3.65 6.47 -3.38
CA TYR A 35 4.20 7.26 -4.46
C TYR A 35 4.81 8.58 -3.92
N TYR A 36 4.11 9.28 -3.05
CA TYR A 36 4.57 10.54 -2.46
C TYR A 36 5.91 10.40 -1.71
N LEU A 37 6.11 9.29 -1.01
CA LEU A 37 7.30 9.07 -0.18
C LEU A 37 8.47 8.46 -0.97
N THR A 38 8.17 7.63 -1.97
CA THR A 38 9.19 6.94 -2.76
C THR A 38 9.61 7.69 -4.03
N GLY A 39 8.73 8.54 -4.57
CA GLY A 39 8.91 9.16 -5.89
C GLY A 39 8.89 8.18 -7.06
N ASN A 40 8.53 6.91 -6.83
CA ASN A 40 8.59 5.86 -7.84
C ASN A 40 7.26 5.10 -7.92
N LEU A 41 6.65 5.15 -9.10
CA LEU A 41 5.34 4.58 -9.38
C LEU A 41 5.31 3.04 -9.25
N TRP A 42 6.43 2.36 -9.49
CA TRP A 42 6.50 0.89 -9.43
C TRP A 42 6.18 0.33 -8.05
N TYR A 43 6.48 1.06 -6.97
CA TYR A 43 6.13 0.62 -5.62
C TYR A 43 4.61 0.62 -5.42
N SER A 44 3.91 1.67 -5.86
CA SER A 44 2.44 1.73 -5.79
C SER A 44 1.79 0.67 -6.67
N ILE A 45 2.31 0.44 -7.88
CA ILE A 45 1.82 -0.61 -8.79
C ILE A 45 1.98 -1.99 -8.15
N THR A 46 3.16 -2.28 -7.61
CA THR A 46 3.44 -3.58 -6.99
C THR A 46 2.55 -3.80 -5.76
N ALA A 47 2.39 -2.80 -4.91
CA ALA A 47 1.48 -2.87 -3.77
C ALA A 47 0.02 -3.12 -4.19
N HIS A 48 -0.44 -2.47 -5.27
CA HIS A 48 -1.78 -2.69 -5.79
C HIS A 48 -1.98 -4.13 -6.31
N ILE A 49 -1.03 -4.64 -7.08
CA ILE A 49 -1.07 -6.01 -7.61
C ILE A 49 -1.07 -7.02 -6.47
N LEU A 50 -0.25 -6.82 -5.43
CA LEU A 50 -0.21 -7.70 -4.27
C LEU A 50 -1.53 -7.68 -3.50
N ASN A 51 -2.13 -6.50 -3.28
CA ASN A 51 -3.44 -6.39 -2.65
C ASN A 51 -4.51 -7.19 -3.41
N ASN A 52 -4.60 -6.99 -4.73
CA ASN A 52 -5.61 -7.68 -5.55
C ASN A 52 -5.28 -9.17 -5.69
N GLY A 53 -4.01 -9.53 -5.82
CA GLY A 53 -3.54 -10.90 -5.90
C GLY A 53 -3.87 -11.69 -4.64
N LEU A 54 -3.76 -11.06 -3.46
CA LEU A 54 -4.15 -11.68 -2.19
C LEU A 54 -5.65 -11.99 -2.14
N VAL A 55 -6.50 -11.07 -2.61
CA VAL A 55 -7.96 -11.32 -2.71
C VAL A 55 -8.23 -12.57 -3.55
N VAL A 56 -7.62 -12.63 -4.73
CA VAL A 56 -7.81 -13.74 -5.67
C VAL A 56 -7.25 -15.05 -5.10
N ALA A 57 -6.09 -15.00 -4.45
CA ALA A 57 -5.49 -16.17 -3.81
C ALA A 57 -6.38 -16.71 -2.68
N LEU A 58 -6.92 -15.83 -1.82
CA LEU A 58 -7.86 -16.21 -0.78
C LEU A 58 -9.16 -16.80 -1.36
N ALA A 59 -9.66 -16.23 -2.47
CA ALA A 59 -10.82 -16.77 -3.19
C ALA A 59 -10.60 -18.19 -3.69
N TYR A 60 -9.42 -18.43 -4.25
CA TYR A 60 -9.13 -19.67 -4.93
C TYR A 60 -8.72 -20.78 -3.94
N PHE A 61 -7.79 -20.48 -3.03
CA PHE A 61 -7.25 -21.46 -2.08
C PHE A 61 -8.07 -21.60 -0.80
N GLY A 62 -8.90 -20.60 -0.47
CA GLY A 62 -9.78 -20.64 0.70
C GLY A 62 -11.11 -21.35 0.47
N LYS A 63 -11.38 -21.80 -0.76
CA LYS A 63 -12.60 -22.50 -1.12
C LYS A 63 -12.75 -23.79 -0.31
N GLY A 64 -13.91 -24.02 0.30
CA GLY A 64 -14.19 -25.13 1.22
C GLY A 64 -13.83 -24.83 2.69
N ASN A 65 -13.20 -23.70 2.99
CA ASN A 65 -13.01 -23.24 4.35
C ASN A 65 -14.15 -22.29 4.75
N VAL A 66 -15.04 -22.75 5.62
CA VAL A 66 -16.22 -22.00 6.09
C VAL A 66 -15.86 -20.62 6.66
N ALA A 67 -14.71 -20.48 7.30
CA ALA A 67 -14.27 -19.19 7.82
C ALA A 67 -13.88 -18.23 6.67
N ILE A 68 -13.10 -18.69 5.69
CA ILE A 68 -12.72 -17.87 4.53
C ILE A 68 -13.95 -17.55 3.67
N GLU A 69 -14.83 -18.51 3.42
CA GLU A 69 -16.05 -18.30 2.64
C GLU A 69 -16.95 -17.23 3.27
N LYS A 70 -17.11 -17.23 4.60
CA LYS A 70 -17.82 -16.16 5.32
C LYS A 70 -17.15 -14.80 5.22
N LEU A 71 -15.82 -14.75 5.15
CA LEU A 71 -15.06 -13.51 4.97
C LEU A 71 -15.15 -12.96 3.54
N MET A 72 -15.48 -13.81 2.58
CA MET A 72 -15.58 -13.45 1.16
C MET A 72 -17.03 -13.25 0.70
N ASP A 73 -17.99 -13.63 1.54
CA ASP A 73 -19.39 -13.35 1.32
C ASP A 73 -19.66 -11.84 1.51
N ASP A 74 -20.06 -11.19 0.43
CA ASP A 74 -20.46 -9.78 0.39
C ASP A 74 -21.61 -9.47 1.39
N SER A 75 -22.31 -10.48 1.92
CA SER A 75 -23.39 -10.36 2.92
C SER A 75 -22.91 -10.22 4.37
N TYR A 76 -21.76 -10.80 4.74
CA TYR A 76 -21.32 -10.91 6.15
C TYR A 76 -20.20 -9.95 6.52
N SER A 77 -19.34 -9.60 5.57
CA SER A 77 -18.35 -8.56 5.78
C SER A 77 -18.17 -7.77 4.50
N PRO A 78 -18.48 -6.46 4.48
CA PRO A 78 -17.89 -5.60 3.47
C PRO A 78 -16.37 -5.79 3.59
N ASN A 79 -15.68 -5.81 2.46
CA ASN A 79 -14.28 -6.18 2.20
C ASN A 79 -13.15 -5.61 3.12
N PHE A 80 -13.47 -5.10 4.30
CA PHE A 80 -12.60 -4.57 5.35
C PHE A 80 -11.49 -5.52 5.79
N ILE A 81 -11.72 -6.83 5.93
CA ILE A 81 -10.69 -7.74 6.46
C ILE A 81 -9.54 -7.92 5.49
N ILE A 82 -9.86 -8.06 4.20
CA ILE A 82 -8.88 -8.09 3.12
C ILE A 82 -8.12 -6.76 3.06
N VAL A 83 -8.85 -5.63 3.13
CA VAL A 83 -8.25 -4.30 3.11
C VAL A 83 -7.30 -4.10 4.31
N SER A 84 -7.67 -4.59 5.50
CA SER A 84 -6.84 -4.53 6.70
C SER A 84 -5.58 -5.39 6.57
N ILE A 85 -5.68 -6.60 6.03
CA ILE A 85 -4.53 -7.48 5.81
C ILE A 85 -3.58 -6.84 4.78
N ALA A 86 -4.11 -6.30 3.69
CA ALA A 86 -3.31 -5.64 2.67
C ALA A 86 -2.66 -4.35 3.19
N LEU A 87 -3.36 -3.57 4.01
CA LEU A 87 -2.80 -2.38 4.67
C LEU A 87 -1.63 -2.75 5.59
N VAL A 88 -1.77 -3.84 6.36
CA VAL A 88 -0.72 -4.35 7.25
C VAL A 88 0.49 -4.82 6.44
N LEU A 89 0.29 -5.65 5.41
CA LEU A 89 1.37 -6.15 4.56
C LEU A 89 2.09 -5.01 3.86
N ALA A 90 1.34 -4.03 3.34
CA ALA A 90 1.94 -2.91 2.66
C ALA A 90 2.62 -1.92 3.62
N SER A 91 2.18 -1.81 4.87
CA SER A 91 2.89 -1.07 5.92
C SER A 91 4.23 -1.72 6.28
N VAL A 92 4.30 -3.06 6.31
CA VAL A 92 5.54 -3.81 6.53
C VAL A 92 6.53 -3.58 5.38
N ILE A 93 6.06 -3.70 4.14
CA ILE A 93 6.89 -3.44 2.95
C ILE A 93 7.37 -1.97 2.95
N PHE A 94 6.49 -1.03 3.28
CA PHE A 94 6.83 0.38 3.36
C PHE A 94 7.91 0.64 4.42
N TYR A 95 7.80 0.03 5.61
CA TYR A 95 8.80 0.13 6.68
C TYR A 95 10.18 -0.38 6.21
N ASP A 96 10.23 -1.53 5.54
CA ASP A 96 11.48 -2.10 5.05
C ASP A 96 12.13 -1.24 3.96
N LEU A 97 11.34 -0.67 3.06
CA LEU A 97 11.82 0.23 2.01
C LEU A 97 12.31 1.57 2.58
N TYR A 98 11.60 2.12 3.55
CA TYR A 98 12.03 3.33 4.26
C TYR A 98 13.38 3.12 4.94
N LYS A 99 13.55 2.01 5.67
CA LYS A 99 14.80 1.68 6.35
C LYS A 99 15.97 1.50 5.38
N LYS A 100 15.73 0.85 4.23
CA LYS A 100 16.75 0.70 3.18
C LYS A 100 17.18 2.04 2.57
N LYS A 101 16.25 2.95 2.30
CA LYS A 101 16.56 4.29 1.79
C LYS A 101 17.40 5.11 2.80
N VAL A 102 17.02 5.09 4.07
CA VAL A 102 17.76 5.79 5.14
C VAL A 102 19.18 5.26 5.30
N ASN A 103 19.35 3.93 5.34
CA ASN A 103 20.67 3.30 5.50
C ASN A 103 21.58 3.46 4.28
N TYR A 104 21.03 3.73 3.09
CA TYR A 104 21.84 3.99 1.89
C TYR A 104 22.31 5.44 1.80
N ILE A 105 21.52 6.40 2.30
CA ILE A 105 21.84 7.83 2.19
C ILE A 105 22.80 8.27 3.30
N SER A 106 22.70 7.71 4.52
CA SER A 106 23.57 8.13 5.63
C SER A 106 25.07 7.97 5.37
N PRO A 107 25.58 6.88 4.75
CA PRO A 107 27.02 6.72 4.53
C PRO A 107 27.57 7.62 3.42
N ILE A 108 26.75 7.91 2.39
CA ILE A 108 27.16 8.69 1.21
C ILE A 108 27.39 10.15 1.60
N VAL A 109 26.45 10.75 2.34
CA VAL A 109 26.57 12.14 2.81
C VAL A 109 27.80 12.30 3.70
N THR A 110 28.04 11.35 4.61
CA THR A 110 29.22 11.42 5.50
C THR A 110 30.53 11.29 4.72
N SER A 111 30.61 10.42 3.72
CA SER A 111 31.82 10.31 2.89
C SER A 111 32.09 11.53 2.00
N GLU A 112 31.03 12.21 1.57
CA GLU A 112 31.12 13.41 0.73
C GLU A 112 31.52 14.64 1.56
N GLU A 113 30.97 14.80 2.77
CA GLU A 113 31.39 15.84 3.73
C GLU A 113 32.87 15.67 4.15
N ILE A 114 33.32 14.45 4.45
CA ILE A 114 34.73 14.19 4.79
C ILE A 114 35.66 14.55 3.61
N ASN A 115 35.28 14.18 2.39
CA ASN A 115 36.11 14.46 1.21
C ASN A 115 36.15 15.97 0.88
N ILE A 116 35.10 16.74 1.13
CA ILE A 116 35.13 18.20 0.95
C ILE A 116 36.05 18.84 2.00
N GLN A 117 35.99 18.38 3.25
CA GLN A 117 36.77 18.95 4.35
C GLN A 117 38.27 18.60 4.29
N ASP A 118 38.65 17.46 3.69
CA ASP A 118 40.05 17.09 3.46
C ASP A 118 40.68 17.81 2.25
N ASN A 119 39.88 18.46 1.39
CA ASN A 119 40.32 19.17 0.19
C ASN A 119 40.31 20.72 0.33
N GLU A 120 40.01 21.25 1.53
CA GLU A 120 40.19 22.67 1.92
C GLU A 120 41.46 22.87 2.78
#